data_AF-A0A946HS86-F1
#
_entry.id   AF-A0A946HS86-F1
#
_cell.length_a   1.000
_cell.length_b   1.000
_cell.length_c   1.000
_cell.angle_alpha   90.00
_cell.angle_beta   90.00
_cell.angle_gamma   90.00
#
_symmetry.space_group_name_H-M   'P 1'
#
loop_
_entity.id
_entity.type
_entity.pdbx_description
1 polymer ?
#
loop_
_entity_poly.entity_id
_entity_poly.type
_entity_poly.pdbx_seq_one_letter_code
_entity_poly.pdbx_strand_id
1 'polypeptide(L)'
;DPQRREEGGTPAIVEAIRAGLVFKLQQDVGIAKIEANEKDFRARALARWQDNPAIEVLGNTANDSLSIFSLRLKCETASGMRDLHYGFVVALLNDLFGIQARGGCSCAGPYGHDLLNMDMRTSRAIEKEIKKGHMVLRPGWVRLNFNYFIDEATFDYLLSAVELIANYGAGLLPYYEFDSTSATWRYQGRAMQLGLPLEDFDFAADAAVGSNGKARQPAYEPSSDLPLFLAQAREELTRNDREGTRYSVSLPASVEALRWFALPQEVYLQNFHSAVSSG
;
A
#
# COMPACT_ATOMS: atom_id res chain seq x y z
N ASP A 1 3.85 -19.88 -43.14
CA ASP A 1 3.49 -18.77 -42.24
C ASP A 1 3.90 -19.15 -40.82
N PRO A 2 5.02 -18.61 -40.31
CA PRO A 2 5.51 -18.90 -38.97
C PRO A 2 4.53 -18.44 -37.88
N GLN A 3 3.85 -17.31 -38.06
CA GLN A 3 2.94 -16.74 -37.06
C GLN A 3 1.72 -17.64 -36.84
N ARG A 4 1.19 -18.21 -37.93
CA ARG A 4 0.03 -19.12 -37.89
C ARG A 4 0.31 -20.46 -37.17
N ARG A 5 1.59 -20.80 -36.91
CA ARG A 5 1.98 -22.00 -36.15
C ARG A 5 2.09 -21.75 -34.64
N GLU A 6 2.15 -20.48 -34.23
CA GLU A 6 2.25 -20.03 -32.84
C GLU A 6 0.88 -19.67 -32.25
N GLU A 7 -0.16 -19.55 -33.09
CA GLU A 7 -1.54 -19.32 -32.65
C GLU A 7 -2.23 -20.64 -32.25
N GLY A 8 -2.82 -20.67 -31.05
CA GLY A 8 -3.75 -21.72 -30.65
C GLY A 8 -4.95 -21.78 -31.60
N GLY A 9 -5.52 -22.97 -31.81
CA GLY A 9 -6.48 -23.23 -32.89
C GLY A 9 -7.65 -22.24 -33.02
N THR A 10 -8.15 -21.72 -31.90
CA THR A 10 -9.10 -20.59 -31.90
C THR A 10 -8.38 -19.31 -31.48
N PRO A 11 -8.20 -18.33 -32.39
CA PRO A 11 -7.59 -17.05 -32.05
C PRO A 11 -8.39 -16.29 -30.98
N ALA A 12 -7.69 -15.58 -30.11
CA ALA A 12 -8.25 -14.76 -29.04
C ALA A 12 -8.76 -13.40 -29.61
N ILE A 13 -9.78 -13.46 -30.48
CA ILE A 13 -10.23 -12.31 -31.28
C ILE A 13 -10.71 -11.15 -30.39
N VAL A 14 -11.50 -11.45 -29.36
CA VAL A 14 -12.03 -10.42 -28.45
C VAL A 14 -10.91 -9.77 -27.64
N GLU A 15 -9.95 -10.55 -27.19
CA GLU A 15 -8.76 -10.10 -26.48
C GLU A 15 -7.89 -9.20 -27.37
N ALA A 16 -7.71 -9.58 -28.65
CA ALA A 16 -6.97 -8.77 -29.62
C ALA A 16 -7.66 -7.43 -29.90
N ILE A 17 -8.98 -7.42 -30.05
CA ILE A 17 -9.76 -6.18 -30.19
C ILE A 17 -9.61 -5.30 -28.94
N ARG A 18 -9.76 -5.87 -27.74
CA ARG A 18 -9.58 -5.14 -26.47
C ARG A 18 -8.17 -4.56 -26.35
N ALA A 19 -7.14 -5.34 -26.69
CA ALA A 19 -5.76 -4.87 -26.69
C ALA A 19 -5.57 -3.69 -27.67
N GLY A 20 -6.09 -3.81 -28.90
CA GLY A 20 -6.07 -2.73 -29.88
C GLY A 20 -6.75 -1.44 -29.39
N LEU A 21 -7.89 -1.55 -28.70
CA LEU A 21 -8.58 -0.41 -28.11
C LEU A 21 -7.77 0.24 -26.97
N VAL A 22 -7.09 -0.54 -26.13
CA VAL A 22 -6.21 -0.02 -25.07
C VAL A 22 -5.04 0.78 -25.67
N PHE A 23 -4.39 0.26 -26.71
CA PHE A 23 -3.32 0.99 -27.40
C PHE A 23 -3.81 2.28 -28.05
N LYS A 24 -4.98 2.23 -28.70
CA LYS A 24 -5.59 3.43 -29.28
C LYS A 24 -5.88 4.48 -28.22
N LEU A 25 -6.47 4.11 -27.09
CA LEU A 25 -6.75 5.04 -25.99
C LEU A 25 -5.47 5.69 -25.46
N GLN A 26 -4.41 4.90 -25.26
CA GLN A 26 -3.11 5.43 -24.83
C GLN A 26 -2.52 6.42 -25.84
N GLN A 27 -2.66 6.14 -27.14
CA GLN A 27 -2.25 7.05 -28.22
C GLN A 27 -3.09 8.32 -28.27
N ASP A 28 -4.40 8.23 -28.06
CA ASP A 28 -5.32 9.37 -28.04
C ASP A 28 -5.02 10.31 -26.85
N VAL A 29 -4.65 9.77 -25.68
CA VAL A 29 -4.15 10.58 -24.54
C VAL A 29 -2.80 11.20 -24.85
N GLY A 30 -1.91 10.44 -25.49
CA GLY A 30 -0.59 10.88 -25.92
C GLY A 30 0.50 10.67 -24.86
N ILE A 31 1.63 10.07 -25.27
CA ILE A 31 2.76 9.73 -24.38
C ILE A 31 3.30 10.96 -23.65
N ALA A 32 3.49 12.08 -24.35
CA ALA A 32 4.00 13.31 -23.74
C ALA A 32 3.10 13.83 -22.60
N LYS A 33 1.77 13.66 -22.72
CA LYS A 33 0.83 14.06 -21.68
C LYS A 33 0.90 13.13 -20.46
N ILE A 34 1.02 11.82 -20.71
CA ILE A 34 1.22 10.80 -19.67
C ILE A 34 2.51 11.11 -18.89
N GLU A 35 3.63 11.29 -19.58
CA GLU A 35 4.93 11.61 -18.98
C GLU A 35 4.89 12.91 -18.17
N ALA A 36 4.26 13.97 -18.71
CA ALA A 36 4.12 15.23 -18.00
C ALA A 36 3.32 15.10 -16.70
N ASN A 37 2.19 14.38 -16.73
CA ASN A 37 1.36 14.14 -15.55
C ASN A 37 2.09 13.29 -14.50
N GLU A 38 2.72 12.19 -14.90
CA GLU A 38 3.45 11.32 -13.96
C GLU A 38 4.67 12.04 -13.35
N LYS A 39 5.38 12.86 -14.13
CA LYS A 39 6.48 13.69 -13.63
C LYS A 39 6.01 14.73 -12.62
N ASP A 40 4.88 15.37 -12.87
CA ASP A 40 4.27 16.33 -11.95
C ASP A 40 3.85 15.68 -10.62
N PHE A 41 3.10 14.58 -10.68
CA PHE A 41 2.71 13.81 -9.48
C PHE A 41 3.94 13.35 -8.70
N ARG A 42 4.97 12.87 -9.40
CA ARG A 42 6.21 12.45 -8.76
C ARG A 42 6.89 13.59 -8.01
N ALA A 43 7.06 14.74 -8.66
CA ALA A 43 7.74 15.88 -8.07
C ALA A 43 7.01 16.39 -6.82
N ARG A 44 5.68 16.52 -6.89
CA ARG A 44 4.85 16.95 -5.75
C ARG A 44 4.85 15.94 -4.60
N ALA A 45 4.79 14.65 -4.90
CA ALA A 45 4.85 13.61 -3.88
C ALA A 45 6.20 13.60 -3.14
N LEU A 46 7.32 13.69 -3.87
CA LEU A 46 8.65 13.80 -3.26
C LEU A 46 8.76 15.04 -2.37
N ALA A 47 8.36 16.21 -2.89
CA ALA A 47 8.43 17.47 -2.15
C ALA A 47 7.59 17.43 -0.87
N ARG A 48 6.47 16.72 -0.88
CA ARG A 48 5.60 16.60 0.29
C ARG A 48 6.13 15.61 1.33
N TRP A 49 6.66 14.47 0.90
CA TRP A 49 7.14 13.45 1.83
C TRP A 49 8.55 13.69 2.38
N GLN A 50 9.39 14.50 1.71
CA GLN A 50 10.79 14.73 2.13
C GLN A 50 10.90 15.33 3.54
N ASP A 51 9.90 16.10 3.98
CA ASP A 51 9.92 16.78 5.27
C ASP A 51 9.43 15.88 6.42
N ASN A 52 8.91 14.69 6.12
CA ASN A 52 8.45 13.75 7.12
C ASN A 52 9.54 12.72 7.47
N PRO A 53 10.16 12.79 8.67
CA PRO A 53 11.25 11.87 9.06
C PRO A 53 10.79 10.41 9.24
N ALA A 54 9.48 10.17 9.35
CA ALA A 54 8.91 8.84 9.41
C ALA A 54 8.74 8.21 8.02
N ILE A 55 8.93 8.95 6.93
CA ILE A 55 8.82 8.45 5.55
C ILE A 55 10.20 8.39 4.91
N GLU A 56 10.60 7.22 4.42
CA GLU A 56 11.78 7.06 3.59
C GLU A 56 11.36 6.59 2.20
N VAL A 57 11.64 7.41 1.18
CA VAL A 57 11.51 7.03 -0.23
C VAL A 57 12.80 6.36 -0.67
N LEU A 58 12.71 5.07 -0.97
CA LEU A 58 13.84 4.26 -1.39
C LEU A 58 14.20 4.48 -2.86
N GLY A 59 15.50 4.41 -3.14
CA GLY A 59 16.07 4.50 -4.48
C GLY A 59 16.55 5.92 -4.81
N ASN A 60 16.89 6.14 -6.07
CA ASN A 60 17.38 7.44 -6.50
C ASN A 60 16.21 8.42 -6.69
N THR A 61 16.12 9.42 -5.82
CA THR A 61 15.12 10.48 -5.88
C THR A 61 15.54 11.68 -6.75
N ALA A 62 16.82 11.77 -7.13
CA ALA A 62 17.36 12.87 -7.91
C ALA A 62 17.19 12.70 -9.43
N ASN A 63 16.99 11.47 -9.91
CA ASN A 63 16.80 11.18 -11.32
C ASN A 63 15.31 11.02 -11.69
N ASP A 64 15.03 11.24 -12.97
CA ASP A 64 13.72 10.94 -13.56
C ASP A 64 13.40 9.44 -13.43
N SER A 65 12.16 9.16 -13.04
CA SER A 65 11.60 7.82 -12.93
C SER A 65 10.08 7.90 -13.05
N LEU A 66 9.43 6.74 -13.26
CA LEU A 66 7.98 6.64 -13.15
C LEU A 66 7.51 7.10 -11.76
N SER A 67 6.24 7.50 -11.66
CA SER A 67 5.52 7.87 -10.43
C SER A 67 5.22 6.66 -9.52
N ILE A 68 6.17 5.72 -9.43
CA ILE A 68 6.11 4.51 -8.61
C ILE A 68 7.10 4.66 -7.46
N PHE A 69 6.58 4.64 -6.25
CA PHE A 69 7.34 4.88 -5.03
C PHE A 69 7.57 3.59 -4.26
N SER A 70 8.79 3.44 -3.75
CA SER A 70 9.18 2.40 -2.81
C SER A 70 9.35 3.05 -1.45
N LEU A 71 8.51 2.69 -0.48
CA LEU A 71 8.39 3.41 0.80
C LEU A 71 8.74 2.49 1.97
N ARG A 72 9.53 3.02 2.92
CA ARG A 72 9.63 2.52 4.29
C ARG A 72 9.06 3.56 5.22
N LEU A 73 8.18 3.11 6.11
CA LEU A 73 7.66 3.96 7.18
C LEU A 73 8.34 3.56 8.47
N LYS A 74 8.68 4.54 9.31
CA LYS A 74 9.38 4.34 10.57
C LYS A 74 8.53 4.79 11.73
N CYS A 75 8.74 4.16 12.89
CA CYS A 75 8.11 4.56 14.13
C CYS A 75 9.12 4.55 15.28
N GLU A 76 8.81 5.32 16.30
CA GLU A 76 9.55 5.29 17.55
C GLU A 76 9.14 4.06 18.37
N THR A 77 10.13 3.37 18.91
CA THR A 77 9.93 2.21 19.81
C THR A 77 10.71 2.42 21.09
N ALA A 78 10.47 1.56 22.09
CA ALA A 78 11.28 1.52 23.31
C ALA A 78 12.79 1.35 23.09
N SER A 79 13.19 0.83 21.92
CA SER A 79 14.59 0.61 21.53
C SER A 79 15.15 1.65 20.55
N GLY A 80 14.39 2.72 20.28
CA GLY A 80 14.70 3.73 19.27
C GLY A 80 13.86 3.57 17.99
N MET A 81 14.24 4.29 16.93
CA MET A 81 13.52 4.25 15.65
C MET A 81 13.67 2.89 14.96
N ARG A 82 12.54 2.33 14.53
CA ARG A 82 12.45 1.07 13.76
C ARG A 82 11.52 1.28 12.58
N ASP A 83 11.57 0.39 11.60
CA ASP A 83 10.58 0.40 10.54
C ASP A 83 9.24 -0.19 11.01
N LEU A 84 8.15 0.25 10.42
CA LEU A 84 6.92 -0.52 10.34
C LEU A 84 7.09 -1.60 9.26
N HIS A 85 6.71 -2.84 9.60
CA HIS A 85 6.77 -3.94 8.63
C HIS A 85 5.91 -3.60 7.40
N TYR A 86 6.44 -3.75 6.18
CA TYR A 86 5.74 -3.34 4.95
C TYR A 86 4.35 -3.97 4.82
N GLY A 87 4.20 -5.22 5.26
CA GLY A 87 2.93 -5.95 5.21
C GLY A 87 1.87 -5.37 6.16
N PHE A 88 2.31 -4.75 7.27
CA PHE A 88 1.42 -4.04 8.17
C PHE A 88 0.98 -2.70 7.55
N VAL A 89 1.91 -1.96 6.96
CA VAL A 89 1.58 -0.69 6.27
C VAL A 89 0.60 -0.92 5.10
N VAL A 90 0.79 -1.99 4.32
CA VAL A 90 -0.15 -2.38 3.25
C VAL A 90 -1.52 -2.75 3.82
N ALA A 91 -1.56 -3.45 4.96
CA ALA A 91 -2.83 -3.75 5.64
C ALA A 91 -3.54 -2.46 6.08
N LEU A 92 -2.83 -1.48 6.64
CA LEU A 92 -3.41 -0.19 7.01
C LEU A 92 -3.94 0.60 5.80
N LEU A 93 -3.18 0.66 4.70
CA LEU A 93 -3.62 1.30 3.45
C LEU A 93 -4.94 0.70 2.95
N ASN A 94 -5.06 -0.62 3.03
CA ASN A 94 -6.25 -1.34 2.61
C ASN A 94 -7.42 -1.16 3.58
N ASP A 95 -7.19 -1.39 4.87
CA ASP A 95 -8.27 -1.50 5.88
C ASP A 95 -8.86 -0.14 6.26
N LEU A 96 -8.06 0.93 6.24
CA LEU A 96 -8.50 2.28 6.60
C LEU A 96 -8.84 3.17 5.41
N PHE A 97 -8.18 2.95 4.27
CA PHE A 97 -8.26 3.86 3.12
C PHE A 97 -8.78 3.19 1.85
N GLY A 98 -8.98 1.87 1.83
CA GLY A 98 -9.34 1.15 0.61
C GLY A 98 -8.26 1.20 -0.48
N ILE A 99 -7.01 1.51 -0.13
CA ILE A 99 -5.89 1.64 -1.07
C ILE A 99 -5.19 0.28 -1.20
N GLN A 100 -5.26 -0.30 -2.39
CA GLN A 100 -4.55 -1.54 -2.71
C GLN A 100 -3.10 -1.26 -3.11
N ALA A 101 -2.20 -1.32 -2.13
CA ALA A 101 -0.75 -1.26 -2.35
C ALA A 101 -0.13 -2.66 -2.40
N ARG A 102 1.10 -2.76 -2.90
CA ARG A 102 1.88 -4.02 -2.86
C ARG A 102 3.01 -3.91 -1.84
N GLY A 103 3.24 -4.97 -1.09
CA GLY A 103 4.33 -5.07 -0.13
C GLY A 103 5.25 -6.24 -0.43
N GLY A 104 6.56 -6.05 -0.29
CA GLY A 104 7.56 -7.11 -0.41
C GLY A 104 8.82 -6.68 -1.15
N CYS A 105 9.74 -7.63 -1.35
CA CYS A 105 10.92 -7.42 -2.18
C CYS A 105 10.60 -7.67 -3.66
N SER A 106 11.11 -6.82 -4.54
CA SER A 106 11.00 -7.03 -5.99
C SER A 106 11.84 -8.23 -6.44
N CYS A 107 11.48 -8.88 -7.55
CA CYS A 107 12.18 -10.06 -8.10
C CYS A 107 13.64 -9.80 -8.57
N ALA A 108 14.21 -8.63 -8.26
CA ALA A 108 15.58 -8.25 -8.53
C ALA A 108 16.39 -8.30 -7.23
N GLY A 109 16.83 -9.51 -6.85
CA GLY A 109 17.54 -9.77 -5.59
C GLY A 109 18.72 -8.83 -5.31
N PRO A 110 19.66 -8.61 -6.25
CA PRO A 110 20.78 -7.69 -6.05
C PRO A 110 20.34 -6.26 -5.79
N TYR A 111 19.37 -5.75 -6.55
CA TYR A 111 18.83 -4.40 -6.33
C TYR A 111 18.15 -4.28 -4.97
N GLY A 112 17.42 -5.31 -4.53
CA GLY A 112 16.83 -5.34 -3.20
C GLY A 112 17.88 -5.34 -2.07
N HIS A 113 19.04 -5.99 -2.29
CA HIS A 113 20.15 -5.94 -1.34
C HIS A 113 20.73 -4.53 -1.22
N ASP A 114 21.02 -3.87 -2.35
CA ASP A 114 21.56 -2.51 -2.35
C ASP A 114 20.57 -1.52 -1.73
N LEU A 115 19.28 -1.62 -2.08
CA LEU A 115 18.23 -0.72 -1.60
C LEU A 115 18.01 -0.82 -0.08
N LEU A 116 18.20 -2.01 0.48
CA LEU A 116 17.99 -2.29 1.91
C LEU A 116 19.31 -2.32 2.70
N ASN A 117 20.44 -1.96 2.07
CA ASN A 117 21.78 -2.03 2.65
C ASN A 117 22.09 -3.41 3.26
N MET A 118 21.68 -4.49 2.59
CA MET A 118 21.86 -5.86 3.06
C MET A 118 23.08 -6.50 2.42
N ASP A 119 24.02 -6.96 3.26
CA ASP A 119 25.14 -7.76 2.77
C ASP A 119 24.73 -9.24 2.52
N MET A 120 25.57 -9.97 1.79
CA MET A 120 25.32 -11.38 1.47
C MET A 120 25.26 -12.27 2.71
N ARG A 121 25.91 -11.88 3.81
CA ARG A 121 25.90 -12.64 5.06
C ARG A 121 24.50 -12.56 5.70
N THR A 122 23.99 -11.34 5.83
CA THR A 122 22.66 -11.03 6.39
C THR A 122 21.57 -11.63 5.51
N SER A 123 21.68 -11.47 4.19
CA SER A 123 20.74 -12.07 3.23
C SER A 123 20.62 -13.59 3.40
N ARG A 124 21.75 -14.32 3.45
CA ARG A 124 21.75 -15.78 3.70
C ARG A 124 21.21 -16.16 5.06
N ALA A 125 21.47 -15.36 6.09
CA ALA A 125 20.95 -15.59 7.44
C ALA A 125 19.42 -15.47 7.47
N ILE A 126 18.87 -14.42 6.85
CA ILE A 126 17.43 -14.22 6.68
C ILE A 126 16.83 -15.36 5.86
N GLU A 127 17.42 -15.72 4.72
CA GLU A 127 16.94 -16.82 3.88
C GLU A 127 16.83 -18.15 4.65
N LYS A 128 17.81 -18.44 5.51
CA LYS A 128 17.81 -19.63 6.36
C LYS A 128 16.62 -19.63 7.34
N GLU A 129 16.30 -18.51 7.97
CA GLU A 129 15.17 -18.42 8.89
C GLU A 129 13.82 -18.43 8.15
N ILE A 130 13.73 -17.82 6.96
CA ILE A 130 12.54 -17.92 6.10
C ILE A 130 12.25 -19.37 5.72
N LYS A 131 13.26 -20.16 5.36
CA LYS A 131 13.10 -21.60 5.06
C LYS A 131 12.60 -22.43 6.24
N LYS A 132 12.73 -21.94 7.48
CA LYS A 132 12.15 -22.55 8.68
C LYS A 132 10.70 -22.10 8.95
N GLY A 133 10.13 -21.25 8.11
CA GLY A 133 8.78 -20.72 8.25
C GLY A 133 8.69 -19.33 8.86
N HIS A 134 9.81 -18.67 9.19
CA HIS A 134 9.80 -17.30 9.74
C HIS A 134 9.62 -16.23 8.66
N MET A 135 8.45 -16.27 8.00
CA MET A 135 8.13 -15.43 6.84
C MET A 135 8.09 -13.92 7.16
N VAL A 136 7.92 -13.54 8.43
CA VAL A 136 7.96 -12.15 8.88
C VAL A 136 9.32 -11.47 8.65
N LEU A 137 10.40 -12.25 8.48
CA LEU A 137 11.73 -11.71 8.15
C LEU A 137 11.90 -11.41 6.67
N ARG A 138 10.95 -11.79 5.80
CA ARG A 138 11.05 -11.50 4.37
C ARG A 138 11.29 -9.99 4.21
N PRO A 139 12.39 -9.58 3.56
CA PRO A 139 12.67 -8.16 3.38
C PRO A 139 11.69 -7.58 2.36
N GLY A 140 11.48 -6.26 2.41
CA GLY A 140 10.63 -5.58 1.45
C GLY A 140 10.29 -4.15 1.84
N TRP A 141 9.50 -3.53 0.98
CA TRP A 141 9.00 -2.17 1.13
C TRP A 141 7.57 -2.08 0.60
N VAL A 142 6.92 -0.95 0.82
CA VAL A 142 5.60 -0.66 0.26
C VAL A 142 5.78 -0.04 -1.11
N ARG A 143 5.03 -0.52 -2.11
CA ARG A 143 5.01 0.02 -3.46
C ARG A 143 3.68 0.69 -3.75
N LEU A 144 3.73 2.00 -4.02
CA LEU A 144 2.57 2.83 -4.37
C LEU A 144 2.80 3.48 -5.75
N ASN A 145 1.76 3.62 -6.56
CA ASN A 145 1.84 4.21 -7.91
C ASN A 145 0.77 5.29 -8.07
N PHE A 146 1.15 6.45 -8.62
CA PHE A 146 0.20 7.43 -9.16
C PHE A 146 0.05 7.22 -10.66
N ASN A 147 -1.09 6.66 -11.08
CA ASN A 147 -1.38 6.54 -12.51
C ASN A 147 -1.70 7.93 -13.11
N TYR A 148 -1.48 8.10 -14.41
CA TYR A 148 -1.63 9.40 -15.09
C TYR A 148 -3.08 9.93 -15.18
N PHE A 149 -4.07 9.14 -14.78
CA PHE A 149 -5.50 9.42 -14.94
C PHE A 149 -6.26 9.60 -13.62
N ILE A 150 -5.55 9.58 -12.47
CA ILE A 150 -6.15 10.01 -11.21
C ILE A 150 -6.37 11.52 -11.23
N ASP A 151 -7.42 11.97 -10.53
CA ASP A 151 -7.67 13.38 -10.29
C ASP A 151 -6.88 13.90 -9.07
N GLU A 152 -6.92 15.22 -8.86
CA GLU A 152 -6.21 15.88 -7.75
C GLU A 152 -6.72 15.44 -6.37
N ALA A 153 -8.03 15.15 -6.24
CA ALA A 153 -8.60 14.68 -4.98
C ALA A 153 -8.05 13.30 -4.61
N THR A 154 -7.94 12.39 -5.59
CA THR A 154 -7.34 11.07 -5.40
C THR A 154 -5.84 11.20 -5.12
N PHE A 155 -5.14 12.09 -5.82
CA PHE A 155 -3.71 12.31 -5.57
C PHE A 155 -3.44 12.79 -4.14
N ASP A 156 -4.17 13.81 -3.65
CA ASP A 156 -4.03 14.29 -2.28
C ASP A 156 -4.46 13.24 -1.24
N TYR A 157 -5.48 12.44 -1.55
CA TYR A 157 -5.91 11.32 -0.71
C TYR A 157 -4.81 10.29 -0.49
N LEU A 158 -4.16 9.86 -1.58
CA LEU A 158 -3.07 8.89 -1.52
C LEU A 158 -1.85 9.43 -0.75
N LEU A 159 -1.50 10.71 -0.94
CA LEU A 159 -0.42 11.37 -0.19
C LEU A 159 -0.74 11.41 1.31
N SER A 160 -1.94 11.91 1.64
CA SER A 160 -2.42 12.07 3.02
C SER A 160 -2.54 10.73 3.75
N ALA A 161 -2.96 9.66 3.06
CA ALA A 161 -3.03 8.32 3.63
C ALA A 161 -1.66 7.81 4.09
N VAL A 162 -0.62 7.99 3.26
CA VAL A 162 0.76 7.61 3.62
C VAL A 162 1.26 8.43 4.81
N GLU A 163 1.00 9.75 4.83
CA GLU A 163 1.38 10.63 5.94
C GLU A 163 0.69 10.25 7.25
N LEU A 164 -0.62 9.97 7.20
CA LEU A 164 -1.39 9.54 8.36
C LEU A 164 -0.86 8.24 8.95
N ILE A 165 -0.53 7.26 8.10
CA ILE A 165 0.06 6.00 8.55
C ILE A 165 1.47 6.24 9.11
N ALA A 166 2.29 7.06 8.46
CA ALA A 166 3.64 7.37 8.92
C ALA A 166 3.63 8.02 10.31
N ASN A 167 2.69 8.94 10.55
CA ASN A 167 2.61 9.71 11.79
C ASN A 167 1.91 8.97 12.93
N TYR A 168 0.87 8.18 12.62
CA TYR A 168 -0.05 7.64 13.63
C TYR A 168 -0.25 6.12 13.54
N GLY A 169 0.11 5.50 12.41
CA GLY A 169 -0.18 4.09 12.12
C GLY A 169 0.44 3.10 13.11
N ALA A 170 1.56 3.46 13.73
CA ALA A 170 2.23 2.63 14.73
C ALA A 170 1.30 2.27 15.92
N GLY A 171 0.42 3.19 16.33
CA GLY A 171 -0.53 2.98 17.43
C GLY A 171 -1.50 1.82 17.17
N LEU A 172 -1.71 1.42 15.92
CA LEU A 172 -2.55 0.28 15.55
C LEU A 172 -1.82 -1.05 15.56
N LEU A 173 -0.50 -1.06 15.54
CA LEU A 173 0.29 -2.29 15.46
C LEU A 173 -0.08 -3.31 16.56
N PRO A 174 -0.33 -2.92 17.83
CA PRO A 174 -0.84 -3.82 18.87
C PRO A 174 -2.12 -4.58 18.53
N TYR A 175 -2.95 -4.07 17.63
CA TYR A 175 -4.27 -4.62 17.31
C TYR A 175 -4.27 -5.48 16.04
N TYR A 176 -3.12 -5.62 15.40
CA TYR A 176 -2.92 -6.48 14.25
C TYR A 176 -2.15 -7.74 14.64
N GLU A 177 -2.72 -8.89 14.29
CA GLU A 177 -2.08 -10.19 14.41
C GLU A 177 -1.28 -10.48 13.14
N PHE A 178 -0.06 -11.00 13.30
CA PHE A 178 0.67 -11.57 12.17
C PHE A 178 0.27 -13.03 11.96
N ASP A 179 -0.50 -13.30 10.91
CA ASP A 179 -0.84 -14.66 10.50
C ASP A 179 0.34 -15.30 9.77
N SER A 180 1.05 -16.19 10.48
CA SER A 180 2.19 -16.93 9.94
C SER A 180 1.85 -17.86 8.77
N THR A 181 0.59 -18.28 8.63
CA THR A 181 0.14 -19.17 7.54
C THR A 181 0.10 -18.43 6.21
N SER A 182 -0.47 -17.22 6.22
CA SER A 182 -0.58 -16.39 5.02
C SER A 182 0.53 -15.35 4.89
N ALA A 183 1.38 -15.19 5.91
CA ALA A 183 2.38 -14.14 6.05
C ALA A 183 1.78 -12.72 5.91
N THR A 184 0.59 -12.52 6.47
CA THR A 184 -0.14 -11.24 6.42
C THR A 184 -0.43 -10.69 7.82
N TRP A 185 -0.58 -9.37 7.92
CA TRP A 185 -1.07 -8.72 9.13
C TRP A 185 -2.59 -8.56 9.04
N ARG A 186 -3.30 -8.87 10.13
CA ARG A 186 -4.77 -8.87 10.17
C ARG A 186 -5.30 -8.15 11.40
N TYR A 187 -6.19 -7.19 11.20
CA TYR A 187 -6.86 -6.53 12.31
C TYR A 187 -7.71 -7.53 13.08
N GLN A 188 -7.43 -7.69 14.38
CA GLN A 188 -8.18 -8.60 15.26
C GLN A 188 -8.26 -10.05 14.76
N GLY A 189 -7.21 -10.51 14.05
CA GLY A 189 -7.15 -11.85 13.47
C GLY A 189 -8.16 -12.11 12.34
N ARG A 190 -8.90 -11.08 11.92
CA ARG A 190 -9.97 -11.23 10.92
C ARG A 190 -9.38 -11.23 9.53
N ALA A 191 -9.71 -12.27 8.75
CA ALA A 191 -9.46 -12.25 7.32
C ALA A 191 -10.38 -11.21 6.66
N MET A 192 -9.83 -10.43 5.74
CA MET A 192 -10.63 -9.52 4.91
C MET A 192 -11.74 -10.30 4.21
N GLN A 193 -12.97 -9.83 4.38
CA GLN A 193 -14.14 -10.35 3.67
C GLN A 193 -14.29 -9.56 2.38
N LEU A 194 -14.35 -10.24 1.23
CA LEU A 194 -14.72 -9.60 -0.03
C LEU A 194 -16.19 -9.18 0.06
N GLY A 195 -16.46 -7.91 -0.24
CA GLY A 195 -17.77 -7.28 0.04
C GLY A 195 -18.96 -7.94 -0.67
N LEU A 196 -18.75 -8.56 -1.83
CA LEU A 196 -19.75 -9.32 -2.57
C LEU A 196 -19.09 -10.45 -3.39
N PRO A 197 -19.55 -11.70 -3.29
CA PRO A 197 -19.25 -12.75 -4.26
C PRO A 197 -19.68 -12.34 -5.68
N LEU A 198 -18.93 -12.76 -6.70
CA LEU A 198 -19.28 -12.46 -8.10
C LEU A 198 -20.63 -13.08 -8.50
N GLU A 199 -21.01 -14.18 -7.87
CA GLU A 199 -22.29 -14.88 -8.04
C GLU A 199 -23.50 -14.09 -7.54
N ASP A 200 -23.28 -13.15 -6.62
CA ASP A 200 -24.31 -12.27 -6.08
C ASP A 200 -24.45 -10.97 -6.90
N PHE A 201 -23.68 -10.82 -7.99
CA PHE A 201 -23.71 -9.64 -8.85
C PHE A 201 -24.79 -9.78 -9.93
N ASP A 202 -25.83 -8.94 -9.89
CA ASP A 202 -26.89 -8.93 -10.90
C ASP A 202 -26.77 -7.69 -11.79
N PHE A 203 -26.13 -7.87 -12.95
CA PHE A 203 -25.96 -6.79 -13.93
C PHE A 203 -27.28 -6.15 -14.38
N ALA A 204 -28.43 -6.86 -14.31
CA ALA A 204 -29.72 -6.32 -14.70
C ALA A 204 -30.39 -5.55 -13.56
N ALA A 205 -30.33 -6.06 -12.32
CA ALA A 205 -30.91 -5.39 -11.15
C ALA A 205 -30.04 -4.23 -10.63
N ASP A 206 -28.72 -4.40 -10.63
CA ASP A 206 -27.77 -3.38 -10.14
C ASP A 206 -27.62 -2.21 -11.12
N ALA A 207 -27.81 -2.45 -12.41
CA ALA A 207 -27.94 -1.39 -13.42
C ALA A 207 -29.31 -0.68 -13.36
N ALA A 208 -30.35 -1.32 -12.81
CA ALA A 208 -31.74 -0.84 -12.87
C ALA A 208 -32.17 0.12 -11.75
N VAL A 209 -31.27 0.69 -10.94
CA VAL A 209 -31.63 1.86 -10.12
C VAL A 209 -31.40 3.13 -10.93
N GLY A 210 -32.48 3.61 -11.52
CA GLY A 210 -32.56 4.86 -12.27
C GLY A 210 -34.01 5.15 -12.69
N SER A 211 -34.98 4.89 -11.81
CA SER A 211 -36.42 4.97 -12.11
C SER A 211 -36.98 6.38 -12.33
N ASN A 212 -36.15 7.43 -12.40
CA ASN A 212 -36.61 8.82 -12.51
C ASN A 212 -35.92 9.66 -13.60
N GLY A 213 -35.23 9.07 -14.58
CA GLY A 213 -34.70 9.81 -15.74
C GLY A 213 -33.63 10.88 -15.43
N LYS A 214 -33.16 10.96 -14.18
CA LYS A 214 -31.95 11.69 -13.80
C LYS A 214 -30.80 10.68 -13.80
N ALA A 215 -29.66 11.08 -14.35
CA ALA A 215 -28.43 10.31 -14.24
C ALA A 215 -28.22 9.92 -12.77
N ARG A 216 -28.09 8.62 -12.49
CA ARG A 216 -27.73 8.14 -11.15
C ARG A 216 -26.41 8.79 -10.80
N GLN A 217 -26.40 9.65 -9.78
CA GLN A 217 -25.15 10.09 -9.20
C GLN A 217 -24.35 8.83 -8.86
N PRO A 218 -23.06 8.77 -9.20
CA PRO A 218 -22.25 7.63 -8.85
C PRO A 218 -22.33 7.43 -7.33
N ALA A 219 -22.30 6.18 -6.87
CA ALA A 219 -22.34 5.86 -5.44
C ALA A 219 -21.14 6.42 -4.65
N TYR A 220 -20.18 7.01 -5.37
CA TYR A 220 -18.96 7.61 -4.87
C TYR A 220 -18.54 8.74 -5.83
N GLU A 221 -18.29 9.93 -5.27
CA GLU A 221 -17.68 11.06 -5.98
C GLU A 221 -16.36 11.43 -5.29
N PRO A 222 -15.19 11.21 -5.94
CA PRO A 222 -13.89 11.45 -5.32
C PRO A 222 -13.74 12.83 -4.68
N SER A 223 -14.25 13.87 -5.33
CA SER A 223 -14.13 15.26 -4.87
C SER A 223 -14.93 15.56 -3.59
N SER A 224 -16.00 14.81 -3.29
CA SER A 224 -16.82 15.03 -2.08
C SER A 224 -16.48 14.06 -0.96
N ASP A 225 -16.19 12.80 -1.29
CA ASP A 225 -16.19 11.73 -0.31
C ASP A 225 -14.80 11.44 0.27
N LEU A 226 -13.75 11.61 -0.54
CA LEU A 226 -12.37 11.34 -0.09
C LEU A 226 -11.94 12.19 1.13
N PRO A 227 -12.25 13.50 1.21
CA PRO A 227 -11.95 14.29 2.41
C PRO A 227 -12.63 13.76 3.67
N LEU A 228 -13.88 13.28 3.56
CA LEU A 228 -14.60 12.67 4.67
C LEU A 228 -13.92 11.36 5.11
N PHE A 229 -13.54 10.50 4.16
CA PHE A 229 -12.86 9.25 4.46
C PHE A 229 -11.48 9.48 5.09
N LEU A 230 -10.72 10.51 4.68
CA LEU A 230 -9.48 10.90 5.36
C LEU A 230 -9.73 11.33 6.80
N ALA A 231 -10.78 12.12 7.04
CA ALA A 231 -11.12 12.57 8.38
C ALA A 231 -11.47 11.38 9.30
N GLN A 232 -12.27 10.43 8.81
CA GLN A 232 -12.61 9.20 9.53
C GLN A 232 -11.37 8.35 9.82
N ALA A 233 -10.49 8.14 8.82
CA ALA A 233 -9.26 7.39 9.01
C ALA A 233 -8.32 8.05 10.02
N ARG A 234 -8.22 9.40 10.02
CA ARG A 234 -7.47 10.17 11.02
C ARG A 234 -8.05 10.00 12.42
N GLU A 235 -9.37 10.10 12.58
CA GLU A 235 -10.03 9.88 13.87
C GLU A 235 -9.72 8.48 14.40
N GLU A 236 -9.83 7.47 13.55
CA GLU A 236 -9.49 6.08 13.92
C GLU A 236 -8.02 5.94 14.34
N LEU A 237 -7.09 6.50 13.57
CA LEU A 237 -5.65 6.43 13.85
C LEU A 237 -5.24 7.15 15.14
N THR A 238 -5.97 8.20 15.52
CA THR A 238 -5.67 9.03 16.70
C THR A 238 -6.50 8.68 17.93
N ARG A 239 -7.40 7.68 17.83
CA ARG A 239 -8.23 7.23 18.95
C ARG A 239 -7.37 6.62 20.07
N ASN A 240 -7.46 7.20 21.26
CA ASN A 240 -6.74 6.73 22.45
C ASN A 240 -7.40 5.48 23.08
N ASP A 241 -8.74 5.45 23.15
CA ASP A 241 -9.49 4.37 23.79
C ASP A 241 -9.96 3.35 22.75
N ARG A 242 -9.09 2.37 22.46
CA ARG A 242 -9.38 1.32 21.50
C ARG A 242 -9.62 -0.01 22.20
N GLU A 243 -10.87 -0.44 22.18
CA GLU A 243 -11.26 -1.79 22.57
C GLU A 243 -10.78 -2.81 21.53
N GLY A 244 -10.25 -3.93 22.01
CA GLY A 244 -9.78 -5.01 21.13
C GLY A 244 -8.71 -5.87 21.79
N THR A 245 -8.50 -7.04 21.21
CA THR A 245 -7.41 -7.92 21.58
C THR A 245 -6.09 -7.29 21.14
N ARG A 246 -5.15 -7.17 22.09
CA ARG A 246 -3.77 -6.78 21.79
C ARG A 246 -2.94 -8.03 21.56
N TYR A 247 -2.18 -8.04 20.48
CA TYR A 247 -1.31 -9.13 20.08
C TYR A 247 0.12 -8.81 20.48
N SER A 248 0.90 -9.87 20.68
CA SER A 248 2.35 -9.79 20.83
C SER A 248 2.97 -10.84 19.92
N VAL A 249 4.16 -10.55 19.40
CA VAL A 249 4.89 -11.48 18.54
C VAL A 249 6.13 -11.95 19.29
N SER A 250 6.19 -13.25 19.58
CA SER A 250 7.35 -13.88 20.19
C SER A 250 8.24 -14.48 19.10
N LEU A 251 9.49 -14.01 19.01
CA LEU A 251 10.45 -14.45 18.01
C LEU A 251 11.59 -15.25 18.66
N PRO A 252 12.03 -16.37 18.04
CA PRO A 252 13.26 -17.04 18.47
C PRO A 252 14.46 -16.09 18.40
N ALA A 253 15.47 -16.30 19.25
CA ALA A 253 16.65 -15.44 19.31
C ALA A 253 17.38 -15.28 17.96
N SER A 254 17.38 -16.32 17.11
CA SER A 254 17.96 -16.27 15.76
C SER A 254 17.21 -15.31 14.83
N VAL A 255 15.90 -15.21 15.00
CA VAL A 255 15.01 -14.34 14.21
C VAL A 255 15.09 -12.91 14.73
N GLU A 256 15.07 -12.75 16.05
CA GLU A 256 15.17 -11.46 16.72
C GLU A 256 16.46 -10.73 16.36
N ALA A 257 17.59 -11.44 16.26
CA ALA A 257 18.87 -10.88 15.85
C ALA A 257 18.90 -10.32 14.41
N LEU A 258 17.94 -10.70 13.57
CA LEU A 258 17.83 -10.26 12.16
C LEU A 258 16.66 -9.30 11.93
N ARG A 259 15.89 -8.99 12.98
CA ARG A 259 14.67 -8.19 12.88
C ARG A 259 14.99 -6.72 12.59
N TRP A 260 14.34 -6.18 11.57
CA TRP A 260 14.49 -4.78 11.13
C TRP A 260 13.27 -3.90 11.45
N PHE A 261 12.14 -4.51 11.80
CA PHE A 261 10.85 -3.83 12.02
C PHE A 261 10.42 -3.83 13.50
N ALA A 262 9.56 -2.91 13.89
CA ALA A 262 8.96 -2.81 15.22
C ALA A 262 7.99 -3.95 15.52
N LEU A 263 7.97 -4.44 16.75
CA LEU A 263 6.98 -5.41 17.23
C LEU A 263 5.78 -4.72 17.91
N PRO A 264 4.60 -5.36 17.91
CA PRO A 264 3.39 -4.85 18.59
C PRO A 264 3.63 -4.39 20.04
N GLN A 265 4.44 -5.14 20.80
CA GLN A 265 4.74 -4.85 22.19
C GLN A 265 5.79 -3.74 22.42
N GLU A 266 6.44 -3.24 21.37
CA GLU A 266 7.51 -2.23 21.47
C GLU A 266 7.04 -0.81 21.18
N VAL A 267 5.84 -0.67 20.60
CA VAL A 267 5.28 0.63 20.25
C VAL A 267 4.61 1.24 21.48
N TYR A 268 5.02 2.44 21.83
CA TYR A 268 4.34 3.23 22.85
C TYR A 268 3.00 3.68 22.31
N LEU A 269 1.93 3.46 23.08
CA LEU A 269 0.68 4.19 22.84
C LEU A 269 0.98 5.64 23.21
N GLN A 270 1.25 6.47 22.20
CA GLN A 270 1.30 7.91 22.39
C GLN A 270 -0.11 8.32 22.82
N ASN A 271 -0.26 8.78 24.06
CA ASN A 271 -1.44 9.52 24.46
C ASN A 271 -1.42 10.79 23.62
N PHE A 272 -2.25 10.88 22.58
CA PHE A 272 -2.40 12.10 21.79
C PHE A 272 -3.18 13.11 22.63
N HIS A 273 -2.56 13.61 23.69
CA HIS A 273 -2.98 14.81 24.38
C HIS A 273 -2.07 15.94 23.87
N SER A 274 -2.70 16.96 23.29
CA SER A 274 -2.10 18.26 22.94
C SER A 274 -1.39 18.36 21.58
N ALA A 275 -2.16 18.41 20.49
CA ALA A 275 -1.75 19.11 19.27
C ALA A 275 -2.95 19.65 18.45
N VAL A 276 -4.00 20.11 19.12
CA VAL A 276 -5.03 20.98 18.51
C VAL A 276 -5.02 22.30 19.27
N SER A 277 -3.92 23.02 19.11
CA SER A 277 -3.84 24.46 19.37
C SER A 277 -2.62 25.01 18.65
N SER A 278 -2.84 26.10 17.91
CA SER A 278 -1.90 26.95 17.16
C SER A 278 -1.31 26.42 15.85
N GLY A 279 -1.74 27.05 14.74
CA GLY A 279 -1.20 26.92 13.38
C GLY A 279 -2.23 27.25 12.32
#